data_AF-A0A1F9GU25-F1
#
_entry.id   AF-A0A1F9GU25-F1
#
_cell.length_a   1.000
_cell.length_b   1.000
_cell.length_c   1.000
_cell.angle_alpha   90.00
_cell.angle_beta   90.00
_cell.angle_gamma   90.00
#
_symmetry.space_group_name_H-M   'P 1'
#
loop_
_entity.id
_entity.type
_entity.pdbx_description
1 polymer ?
#
loop_
_entity_poly.entity_id
_entity_poly.type
_entity_poly.pdbx_seq_one_letter_code
_entity_poly.pdbx_strand_id
1 'polypeptide(L)'
;MKKLVISLKTPTEALEDFKGALIRAKKKKGNVEPHFEIAFDNKQDFDRFVKNISVLICIQALKPRSVYELAKITGMDQSNLNKLILFFEEIGAVKIRESKVKGRAVKTPIVEYQKIEFDLAA
;
A
#
# COMPACT_ATOMS: atom_id res chain seq x y z
N MET A 1 -15.37 3.10 -4.53
CA MET A 1 -14.58 2.56 -3.39
C MET A 1 -13.13 2.41 -3.84
N LYS A 2 -12.15 2.92 -3.08
CA LYS A 2 -10.73 2.75 -3.46
C LYS A 2 -10.29 1.31 -3.21
N LYS A 3 -9.93 0.62 -4.28
CA LYS A 3 -9.47 -0.77 -4.28
C LYS A 3 -8.01 -0.82 -4.70
N LEU A 4 -7.17 -1.48 -3.93
CA LEU A 4 -5.78 -1.75 -4.27
C LEU A 4 -5.68 -3.15 -4.87
N VAL A 5 -5.14 -3.24 -6.09
CA VAL A 5 -4.77 -4.50 -6.72
C VAL A 5 -3.29 -4.78 -6.46
N ILE A 6 -2.97 -6.01 -6.11
CA ILE A 6 -1.61 -6.50 -5.94
C ILE A 6 -1.35 -7.53 -7.02
N SER A 7 -0.32 -7.35 -7.83
CA SER A 7 0.01 -8.24 -8.93
C SER A 7 1.51 -8.53 -9.01
N LEU A 8 1.88 -9.56 -9.77
CA LEU A 8 3.25 -9.83 -10.18
C LEU A 8 3.33 -9.60 -11.69
N LYS A 9 4.09 -8.60 -12.13
CA LYS A 9 4.18 -8.22 -13.55
C LYS A 9 5.61 -7.84 -13.90
N THR A 10 6.00 -8.20 -15.11
CA THR A 10 7.20 -7.62 -15.73
C THR A 10 7.00 -6.13 -16.00
N PRO A 11 8.08 -5.34 -16.10
CA PRO A 11 7.98 -3.94 -16.50
C PRO A 11 7.25 -3.75 -17.84
N THR A 12 7.41 -4.69 -18.77
CA THR A 12 6.73 -4.66 -20.08
C THR A 12 5.21 -4.80 -19.94
N GLU A 13 4.72 -5.75 -19.15
CA GLU A 13 3.29 -5.93 -18.90
C GLU A 13 2.68 -4.71 -18.22
N ALA A 14 3.35 -4.16 -17.20
CA ALA A 14 2.91 -2.95 -16.53
C ALA A 14 2.80 -1.74 -17.48
N LEU A 15 3.74 -1.60 -18.42
CA LEU A 15 3.71 -0.53 -19.42
C LEU A 15 2.60 -0.72 -20.47
N GLU A 16 2.33 -1.96 -20.90
CA GLU A 16 1.22 -2.25 -21.81
C GLU A 16 -0.14 -2.01 -21.15
N ASP A 17 -0.30 -2.37 -19.87
CA ASP A 17 -1.49 -2.03 -19.10
C ASP A 17 -1.71 -0.53 -18.97
N PHE A 18 -0.63 0.22 -18.69
CA PHE A 18 -0.66 1.67 -18.64
C PHE A 18 -1.08 2.28 -19.98
N LYS A 19 -0.49 1.82 -21.09
CA LYS A 19 -0.85 2.23 -22.45
C LYS A 19 -2.32 1.95 -22.75
N GLY A 20 -2.82 0.77 -22.38
CA GLY A 20 -4.23 0.42 -22.49
C GLY A 20 -5.15 1.35 -21.68
N ALA A 21 -4.77 1.64 -20.43
CA ALA A 21 -5.49 2.57 -19.56
C ALA A 21 -5.52 3.99 -20.13
N LEU A 22 -4.39 4.47 -20.66
CA LEU A 22 -4.27 5.79 -21.28
C LEU A 22 -5.18 5.92 -22.50
N ILE A 23 -5.23 4.90 -23.37
CA ILE A 23 -6.11 4.89 -24.54
C ILE A 23 -7.59 4.93 -24.11
N ARG A 24 -7.97 4.13 -23.09
CA ARG A 24 -9.34 4.15 -22.54
C ARG A 24 -9.70 5.51 -21.95
N ALA A 25 -8.79 6.12 -21.18
CA ALA A 25 -8.96 7.44 -20.60
C ALA A 25 -9.17 8.52 -21.69
N LYS A 26 -8.37 8.50 -22.75
CA LYS A 26 -8.53 9.41 -23.90
C LYS A 26 -9.90 9.24 -24.56
N LYS A 27 -10.30 8.01 -24.87
CA LYS A 27 -11.60 7.71 -25.51
C LYS A 27 -12.79 8.18 -24.68
N LYS A 28 -12.70 8.05 -23.35
CA LYS A 28 -13.77 8.47 -22.43
C LYS A 28 -13.63 9.92 -21.93
N LYS A 29 -12.75 10.74 -22.52
CA LYS A 29 -12.47 12.13 -22.08
C LYS A 29 -12.19 12.25 -20.58
N GLY A 30 -11.43 11.30 -20.04
CA GLY A 30 -11.08 11.25 -18.61
C GLY A 30 -12.16 10.66 -17.71
N ASN A 31 -13.35 10.31 -18.22
CA ASN A 31 -14.38 9.62 -17.44
C ASN A 31 -14.08 8.11 -17.33
N VAL A 32 -13.04 7.79 -16.55
CA VAL A 32 -12.63 6.43 -16.21
C VAL A 32 -12.56 6.29 -14.69
N GLU A 33 -12.97 5.13 -14.20
CA GLU A 33 -12.76 4.78 -12.80
C GLU A 33 -11.26 4.69 -12.50
N PRO A 34 -10.78 5.27 -11.39
CA PRO A 34 -9.37 5.20 -11.02
C PRO A 34 -8.98 3.77 -10.65
N HIS A 35 -7.87 3.32 -11.21
CA HIS A 35 -7.25 2.03 -10.92
C HIS A 35 -6.03 2.27 -10.02
N PHE A 36 -5.92 1.49 -8.94
CA PHE A 36 -4.77 1.53 -8.02
C PHE A 36 -4.17 0.14 -7.96
N GLU A 37 -2.89 0.05 -8.28
CA GLU A 37 -2.19 -1.23 -8.36
C GLU A 37 -0.75 -1.09 -7.88
N ILE A 38 -0.29 -2.09 -7.15
CA ILE A 38 1.13 -2.35 -6.89
C ILE A 38 1.49 -3.61 -7.67
N ALA A 39 2.28 -3.41 -8.72
CA ALA A 39 2.83 -4.48 -9.52
C ALA A 39 4.25 -4.78 -9.02
N PHE A 40 4.44 -5.94 -8.40
CA PHE A 40 5.76 -6.42 -8.01
C PHE A 40 6.47 -6.99 -9.23
N ASP A 41 7.75 -6.68 -9.40
CA ASP A 41 8.60 -7.22 -10.46
C ASP A 41 9.55 -8.32 -9.95
N ASN A 42 9.58 -8.53 -8.63
CA ASN A 42 10.45 -9.49 -7.98
C ASN A 42 9.74 -10.23 -6.84
N LYS A 43 10.11 -11.51 -6.68
CA LYS A 43 9.51 -12.40 -5.69
C LYS A 43 9.83 -11.97 -4.26
N GLN A 44 11.00 -11.40 -4.01
CA GLN A 44 11.46 -11.06 -2.66
C GLN A 44 10.58 -10.00 -2.01
N ASP A 45 10.26 -8.93 -2.74
CA ASP A 45 9.39 -7.86 -2.24
C ASP A 45 7.93 -8.31 -2.15
N PHE A 46 7.48 -9.13 -3.09
CA PHE A 46 6.15 -9.75 -3.01
C PHE A 46 6.01 -10.63 -1.77
N ASP A 47 6.97 -11.53 -1.52
CA ASP A 47 6.99 -12.40 -0.34
C ASP A 47 7.04 -11.55 0.95
N ARG A 48 7.86 -10.49 0.96
CA ARG A 48 7.93 -9.56 2.09
C ARG A 48 6.59 -8.87 2.33
N PHE A 49 5.90 -8.44 1.28
CA PHE A 49 4.58 -7.83 1.38
C PHE A 49 3.55 -8.81 1.95
N VAL A 50 3.41 -9.98 1.35
CA VAL A 50 2.42 -11.01 1.75
C VAL A 50 2.66 -11.46 3.19
N LYS A 51 3.91 -11.73 3.57
CA LYS A 51 4.27 -12.15 4.94
C LYS A 51 3.85 -11.14 6.01
N ASN A 52 3.76 -9.86 5.66
CA ASN A 52 3.45 -8.77 6.59
C ASN A 52 2.05 -8.18 6.40
N ILE A 53 1.17 -8.84 5.62
CA ILE A 53 -0.18 -8.33 5.31
C ILE A 53 -1.03 -8.10 6.57
N SER A 54 -0.81 -8.87 7.63
CA SER A 54 -1.50 -8.71 8.91
C SER A 54 -1.33 -7.30 9.50
N VAL A 55 -0.17 -6.67 9.29
CA VAL A 55 0.09 -5.30 9.74
C VAL A 55 -0.78 -4.30 8.96
N LEU A 56 -0.94 -4.48 7.65
CA LEU A 56 -1.86 -3.65 6.85
C LEU A 56 -3.31 -3.81 7.32
N ILE A 57 -3.74 -5.04 7.60
CA ILE A 57 -5.07 -5.33 8.15
C ILE A 57 -5.26 -4.62 9.49
N CYS A 58 -4.28 -4.68 10.39
CA CYS A 58 -4.33 -3.97 11.67
C CYS A 58 -4.43 -2.46 11.50
N ILE A 59 -3.64 -1.85 10.59
CA ILE A 59 -3.71 -0.41 10.32
C ILE A 59 -5.10 -0.04 9.81
N GLN A 60 -5.65 -0.82 8.88
CA GLN A 60 -6.95 -0.55 8.27
C GLN A 60 -8.11 -0.70 9.27
N ALA A 61 -8.11 -1.78 10.05
CA ALA A 61 -9.18 -2.12 10.97
C ALA A 61 -9.17 -1.26 12.24
N LEU A 62 -7.98 -1.01 12.80
CA LEU A 62 -7.83 -0.41 14.13
C LEU A 62 -7.41 1.06 14.10
N LYS A 63 -6.95 1.56 12.94
CA LYS A 63 -6.61 2.98 12.71
C LYS A 63 -5.73 3.57 13.81
N PRO A 64 -4.54 2.97 14.06
CA PRO A 64 -3.65 3.42 15.13
C PRO A 64 -3.25 4.88 14.92
N ARG A 65 -3.11 5.64 16.00
CA ARG A 65 -2.76 7.06 15.99
C ARG A 65 -1.26 7.29 15.77
N SER A 66 -0.44 6.24 15.91
CA SER A 66 1.01 6.32 15.70
C SER A 66 1.60 4.93 15.40
N VAL A 67 2.83 4.91 14.87
CA VAL A 67 3.60 3.66 14.75
C VAL A 67 3.83 3.00 16.13
N TYR A 68 3.98 3.80 17.18
CA TYR A 68 4.15 3.27 18.55
C TYR A 68 2.90 2.54 19.05
N GLU A 69 1.71 3.07 18.78
CA GLU A 69 0.46 2.39 19.12
C GLU A 69 0.28 1.12 18.30
N LEU A 70 0.61 1.16 17.01
CA LEU A 70 0.59 -0.03 16.16
C LEU A 70 1.52 -1.13 16.71
N ALA A 71 2.72 -0.78 17.18
CA ALA A 71 3.65 -1.73 17.81
C ALA A 71 3.05 -2.41 19.04
N LYS A 72 2.32 -1.66 19.88
CA LYS A 72 1.63 -2.24 21.05
C LYS A 72 0.51 -3.20 20.65
N ILE A 73 -0.24 -2.85 19.62
CA ILE A 73 -1.35 -3.68 19.11
C ILE A 73 -0.82 -4.98 18.51
N THR A 74 0.23 -4.90 17.69
CA THR A 74 0.77 -6.07 16.98
C THR A 74 1.77 -6.87 17.80
N GLY A 75 2.24 -6.35 18.94
CA GLY A 75 3.30 -6.95 19.74
C GLY A 75 4.68 -6.92 19.08
N MET A 76 4.84 -6.14 18.00
CA MET A 76 6.10 -6.06 17.26
C MET A 76 7.05 -5.04 17.87
N ASP A 77 8.36 -5.28 17.72
CA ASP A 77 9.37 -4.28 18.02
C ASP A 77 9.19 -3.01 17.15
N GLN A 78 9.38 -1.84 17.76
CA GLN A 78 9.14 -0.55 17.10
C GLN A 78 10.13 -0.27 15.96
N SER A 79 11.39 -0.70 16.06
CA SER A 79 12.38 -0.52 14.99
C SER A 79 12.03 -1.36 13.77
N ASN A 80 11.69 -2.63 13.99
CA ASN A 80 11.24 -3.54 12.92
C ASN A 80 9.95 -3.04 12.27
N LEU A 81 8.99 -2.57 13.07
CA LEU A 81 7.75 -2.01 12.54
C LEU A 81 8.00 -0.73 11.73
N ASN A 82 8.87 0.17 12.18
CA ASN A 82 9.22 1.36 11.39
C ASN A 82 9.79 0.99 10.01
N LYS A 83 10.72 0.03 9.94
CA LYS A 83 11.28 -0.45 8.66
C LYS A 83 10.20 -1.05 7.76
N LEU A 84 9.24 -1.77 8.34
CA LEU A 84 8.12 -2.35 7.59
C LEU A 84 7.16 -1.27 7.08
N ILE A 85 6.85 -0.27 7.90
CA ILE A 85 5.97 0.85 7.51
C ILE A 85 6.61 1.69 6.40
N LEU A 86 7.92 1.93 6.47
CA LEU A 86 8.67 2.59 5.39
C LEU A 86 8.60 1.77 4.10
N PHE A 87 8.81 0.45 4.15
CA PHE A 87 8.64 -0.42 2.98
C PHE A 87 7.23 -0.31 2.39
N PHE A 88 6.19 -0.34 3.23
CA PHE A 88 4.80 -0.17 2.75
C PHE A 88 4.53 1.22 2.17
N GLU A 89 5.19 2.26 2.68
CA GLU A 89 5.11 3.61 2.12
C GLU A 89 5.82 3.71 0.76
N GLU A 90 7.02 3.15 0.65
CA GLU A 90 7.83 3.14 -0.58
C GLU A 90 7.07 2.49 -1.74
N ILE A 91 6.40 1.37 -1.50
CA ILE A 91 5.58 0.68 -2.52
C ILE A 91 4.18 1.29 -2.69
N GLY A 92 3.79 2.28 -1.88
CA GLY A 92 2.50 2.96 -1.99
C GLY A 92 1.29 2.22 -1.38
N ALA A 93 1.52 1.20 -0.54
CA ALA A 93 0.47 0.51 0.20
C ALA A 93 -0.04 1.31 1.41
N VAL A 94 0.82 2.14 2.00
CA VAL A 94 0.55 3.01 3.16
C VAL A 94 0.98 4.43 2.84
N LYS A 95 0.31 5.42 3.42
CA LYS A 95 0.83 6.79 3.53
C LYS A 95 1.16 7.11 4.98
N ILE A 96 2.29 7.76 5.23
CA ILE A 96 2.58 8.32 6.55
C ILE A 96 2.09 9.75 6.61
N ARG A 97 1.27 10.07 7.62
CA ARG A 97 0.97 11.44 8.00
C ARG A 97 1.82 11.84 9.20
N GLU A 98 2.46 12.99 9.11
CA GLU A 98 3.16 13.59 10.23
C GLU A 98 2.27 14.61 10.92
N SER A 99 2.23 14.54 12.26
CA SER A 99 1.50 15.49 13.10
C SER A 99 2.34 15.86 14.32
N LYS A 100 2.03 16.98 14.97
CA LYS A 100 2.66 17.35 16.25
C LYS A 100 1.71 17.09 17.41
N VAL A 101 2.13 16.25 18.35
CA VAL A 101 1.40 15.99 19.59
C VAL A 101 2.29 16.38 20.77
N LYS A 102 1.84 17.36 21.56
CA LYS A 102 2.61 17.89 22.72
C LYS A 102 4.05 18.28 22.33
N GLY A 103 4.21 18.92 21.16
CA GLY A 103 5.51 19.37 20.64
C GLY A 103 6.37 18.28 19.97
N ARG A 104 5.99 17.00 20.03
CA ARG A 104 6.72 15.89 19.38
C ARG A 104 6.10 15.54 18.03
N ALA A 105 6.94 15.27 17.02
CA ALA A 105 6.49 14.75 15.74
C ALA A 105 6.03 13.29 15.89
N VAL A 106 4.84 12.99 15.36
CA VAL A 106 4.22 11.67 15.40
C VAL A 106 3.90 11.25 13.97
N LYS A 107 4.44 10.09 13.59
CA LYS A 107 4.15 9.43 12.32
C LYS A 107 2.96 8.49 12.48
N THR A 108 1.94 8.70 11.66
CA THR A 108 0.70 7.91 11.64
C THR A 108 0.59 7.19 10.31
N PRO A 109 0.66 5.85 10.27
CA PRO A 109 0.45 5.09 9.05
C PRO A 109 -1.04 5.02 8.69
N ILE A 110 -1.36 5.22 7.41
CA ILE A 110 -2.73 5.20 6.90
C ILE A 110 -2.81 4.34 5.65
N VAL A 111 -3.69 3.34 5.67
CA VAL A 111 -4.11 2.60 4.46
C VAL A 111 -5.29 3.36 3.85
N GLU A 112 -5.11 3.93 2.64
CA GLU A 112 -6.15 4.72 1.95
C GLU A 112 -7.18 3.86 1.19
N TYR A 113 -6.94 2.56 1.13
CA TYR A 113 -7.73 1.61 0.37
C TYR A 113 -8.72 0.89 1.29
N GLN A 114 -9.90 0.57 0.74
CA GLN A 114 -10.95 -0.13 1.47
C GLN A 114 -10.88 -1.65 1.22
N LYS A 115 -10.32 -2.07 0.09
CA LYS A 115 -10.15 -3.46 -0.30
C LYS A 115 -8.77 -3.67 -0.92
N ILE A 116 -8.13 -4.79 -0.59
CA ILE A 116 -6.91 -5.30 -1.23
C ILE A 116 -7.30 -6.59 -1.96
N GLU A 117 -6.97 -6.70 -3.24
CA GLU A 117 -7.17 -7.90 -4.06
C GLU A 117 -5.84 -8.35 -4.65
N PHE A 118 -5.65 -9.67 -4.74
CA PHE A 118 -4.49 -10.26 -5.40
C PHE A 118 -4.90 -10.75 -6.79
N ASP A 119 -4.20 -10.28 -7.80
CA ASP A 119 -4.28 -10.78 -9.17
C ASP A 119 -3.03 -11.62 -9.44
N LEU A 120 -3.20 -12.93 -9.40
CA LEU A 120 -2.14 -13.92 -9.57
C LEU A 120 -2.16 -14.54 -10.96
N ALA A 121 -2.73 -13.85 -11.96
CA ALA A 121 -2.67 -14.29 -13.35
C ALA A 121 -1.22 -14.60 -13.73
N ALA A 122 -1.00 -15.85 -14.16
CA ALA A 122 0.28 -16.41 -14.58
C ALA A 122 0.25 -16.75 -16.06
#